data_AF-A0A7Y5NXA3-F1
#
_entry.id   AF-A0A7Y5NXA3-F1
#
_cell.length_a   1.000
_cell.length_b   1.000
_cell.length_c   1.000
_cell.angle_alpha   90.00
_cell.angle_beta   90.00
_cell.angle_gamma   90.00
#
_symmetry.space_group_name_H-M   'P 1'
#
loop_
_entity.id
_entity.type
_entity.pdbx_description
1 polymer ?
#
loop_
_entity_poly.entity_id
_entity_poly.type
_entity_poly.pdbx_seq_one_letter_code
_entity_poly.pdbx_strand_id
1 'polypeptide(L)'
;MRRALAQVLVVVTISLAGCSGDVEIACNSEPEILEGAETGFATCGSLKHRPEQATCPILWHEAPAVCAGDDELNDCAEDADCDEAEHGICDVRPAGGCGCSYGCASDDDCSAFHACVCGTPRGVCVVASCTTDADCHESSLCVLSRTDPCEGGTPPRLSCLTTRDQCLTDADCDAALCVLGIDGVRTCQGLELCVSTPVP
;
A
#
# COMPACT_ATOMS: atom_id res chain seq x y z
N MET A 1 -8.17 58.84 -20.97
CA MET A 1 -6.86 58.53 -20.38
C MET A 1 -7.08 57.67 -19.13
N ARG A 2 -7.01 56.34 -19.24
CA ARG A 2 -7.15 55.39 -18.13
C ARG A 2 -5.75 54.96 -17.71
N ARG A 3 -5.34 55.28 -16.47
CA ARG A 3 -4.05 54.87 -15.90
C ARG A 3 -4.20 53.42 -15.41
N ALA A 4 -3.41 52.52 -15.97
CA ALA A 4 -3.25 51.16 -15.47
C ALA A 4 -2.35 51.21 -14.21
N LEU A 5 -2.86 50.67 -13.10
CA LEU A 5 -2.09 50.47 -11.88
C LEU A 5 -1.31 49.16 -12.04
N ALA A 6 0.01 49.26 -12.12
CA ALA A 6 0.91 48.11 -12.05
C ALA A 6 0.94 47.61 -10.60
N GLN A 7 0.39 46.42 -10.36
CA GLN A 7 0.55 45.74 -9.08
C GLN A 7 1.99 45.22 -8.98
N VAL A 8 2.71 45.73 -7.99
CA VAL A 8 4.03 45.23 -7.61
C VAL A 8 3.80 43.98 -6.76
N LEU A 9 4.06 42.82 -7.35
CA LEU A 9 4.07 41.54 -6.63
C LEU A 9 5.38 41.48 -5.83
N VAL A 10 5.28 41.61 -4.50
CA VAL A 10 6.40 41.43 -3.60
C VAL A 10 6.45 39.95 -3.22
N VAL A 11 7.35 39.19 -3.85
CA VAL A 11 7.65 37.81 -3.46
C VAL A 11 8.60 37.87 -2.27
N VAL A 12 8.10 37.61 -1.07
CA VAL A 12 8.91 37.51 0.15
C VAL A 12 9.39 36.07 0.28
N THR A 13 10.64 35.80 -0.07
CA THR A 13 11.29 34.51 0.21
C THR A 13 11.80 34.50 1.65
N ILE A 14 11.10 33.80 2.54
CA ILE A 14 11.54 33.59 3.92
C ILE A 14 12.43 32.33 3.93
N SER A 15 13.75 32.51 4.04
CA SER A 15 14.70 31.42 4.20
C SER A 15 14.77 31.05 5.68
N LEU A 16 13.98 30.07 6.10
CA LEU A 16 14.11 29.43 7.42
C LEU A 16 15.15 28.31 7.32
N ALA A 17 16.30 28.50 7.96
CA ALA A 17 17.22 27.41 8.29
C ALA A 17 16.57 26.57 9.41
N GLY A 18 15.69 25.66 9.01
CA GLY A 18 14.91 24.77 9.87
C GLY A 18 13.73 24.27 9.07
N CYS A 19 13.77 23.01 8.65
CA CYS A 19 12.96 22.41 7.58
C CYS A 19 11.46 22.79 7.65
N SER A 20 11.04 23.76 6.83
CA SER A 20 9.63 24.06 6.54
C SER A 20 9.49 24.49 5.09
N GLY A 21 10.21 23.80 4.20
CA GLY A 21 9.87 23.83 2.79
C GLY A 21 8.76 22.80 2.58
N ASP A 22 7.65 23.22 1.99
CA ASP A 22 6.71 22.29 1.38
C ASP A 22 7.54 21.42 0.41
N VAL A 23 7.70 20.14 0.77
CA VAL A 23 8.40 19.19 -0.11
C VAL A 23 7.44 18.91 -1.24
N GLU A 24 7.55 19.70 -2.31
CA GLU A 24 6.88 19.40 -3.56
C GLU A 24 7.49 18.10 -4.08
N ILE A 25 6.78 16.98 -3.88
CA ILE A 25 7.20 15.67 -4.36
C ILE A 25 6.99 15.70 -5.87
N ALA A 26 8.03 16.10 -6.60
CA ALA A 26 8.07 15.99 -8.05
C ALA A 26 8.12 14.50 -8.43
N CYS A 27 6.95 13.87 -8.49
CA CYS A 27 6.82 12.49 -8.92
C CYS A 27 6.68 12.44 -10.44
N ASN A 28 7.71 11.91 -11.12
CA ASN A 28 7.56 11.41 -12.47
C ASN A 28 7.06 9.96 -12.35
N SER A 29 5.76 9.80 -12.17
CA SER A 29 5.13 8.51 -11.93
C SER A 29 5.32 7.59 -13.15
N GLU A 30 5.92 6.42 -12.91
CA GLU A 30 5.93 5.32 -13.87
C GLU A 30 4.84 4.32 -13.48
N PRO A 31 3.86 4.02 -14.37
CA PRO A 31 2.79 3.09 -14.05
C PRO A 31 3.35 1.68 -13.85
N GLU A 32 2.86 1.00 -12.82
CA GLU A 32 3.23 -0.38 -12.54
C GLU A 32 2.38 -1.34 -13.39
N ILE A 33 3.07 -2.12 -14.21
CA ILE A 33 2.48 -3.11 -15.12
C ILE A 33 2.67 -4.51 -14.54
N LEU A 34 1.57 -5.24 -14.37
CA LEU A 34 1.57 -6.65 -13.98
C LEU A 34 0.97 -7.48 -15.13
N GLU A 35 1.75 -8.40 -15.70
CA GLU A 35 1.34 -9.25 -16.84
C GLU A 35 0.75 -8.47 -18.03
N GLY A 36 1.30 -7.28 -18.31
CA GLY A 36 0.86 -6.44 -19.43
C GLY A 36 -0.39 -5.59 -19.16
N ALA A 37 -0.93 -5.61 -17.94
CA ALA A 37 -2.00 -4.71 -17.50
C ALA A 37 -1.51 -3.72 -16.44
N GLU A 38 -2.04 -2.50 -16.45
CA GLU A 38 -1.80 -1.51 -15.40
C GLU A 38 -2.47 -1.96 -14.09
N THR A 39 -1.75 -1.80 -12.99
CA THR A 39 -2.24 -2.16 -11.64
C THR A 39 -2.96 -1.01 -10.94
N GLY A 40 -2.99 0.18 -11.55
CA GLY A 40 -3.46 1.43 -10.92
C GLY A 40 -2.44 2.04 -9.96
N PHE A 41 -1.31 1.36 -9.72
CA PHE A 41 -0.19 1.91 -8.98
C PHE A 41 0.82 2.56 -9.91
N ALA A 42 1.54 3.52 -9.37
CA ALA A 42 2.73 4.07 -9.97
C ALA A 42 3.85 4.21 -8.95
N THR A 43 5.08 4.27 -9.44
CA THR A 43 6.28 4.43 -8.61
C THR A 43 6.88 5.82 -8.76
N CYS A 44 7.19 6.45 -7.63
CA CYS A 44 8.00 7.67 -7.51
C CYS A 44 9.34 7.29 -6.85
N GLY A 45 10.28 6.73 -7.61
CA GLY A 45 11.48 6.12 -7.01
C GLY A 45 11.11 4.83 -6.28
N SER A 46 11.36 4.75 -4.97
CA SER A 46 10.98 3.60 -4.13
C SER A 46 9.60 3.74 -3.48
N LEU A 47 8.92 4.87 -3.67
CA LEU A 47 7.57 5.10 -3.17
C LEU A 47 6.54 4.54 -4.16
N LYS A 48 5.65 3.67 -3.70
CA LYS A 48 4.50 3.18 -4.48
C LYS A 48 3.24 3.93 -4.06
N HIS A 49 2.58 4.58 -5.02
CA HIS A 49 1.35 5.33 -4.79
C HIS A 49 0.28 4.96 -5.81
N ARG A 50 -0.96 5.37 -5.56
CA ARG A 50 -2.13 5.00 -6.35
C ARG A 50 -2.76 6.23 -7.01
N PRO A 51 -2.28 6.66 -8.19
CA PRO A 51 -2.87 7.81 -8.88
C PRO A 51 -4.32 7.59 -9.27
N GLU A 52 -4.69 6.37 -9.64
CA GLU A 52 -6.04 6.01 -10.07
C GLU A 52 -6.43 4.59 -9.65
N GLN A 53 -7.73 4.32 -9.63
CA GLN A 53 -8.22 2.95 -9.45
C GLN A 53 -8.06 2.19 -10.77
N ALA A 54 -7.65 0.93 -10.67
CA ALA A 54 -7.59 0.02 -11.80
C ALA A 54 -8.09 -1.36 -11.39
N THR A 55 -8.48 -2.15 -12.39
CA THR A 55 -8.83 -3.56 -12.21
C THR A 55 -7.55 -4.40 -12.22
N CYS A 56 -7.33 -5.16 -11.15
CA CYS A 56 -6.21 -6.07 -11.05
C CYS A 56 -6.34 -7.20 -12.06
N PRO A 57 -5.28 -7.54 -12.81
CA PRO A 57 -5.27 -8.76 -13.59
C PRO A 57 -5.35 -9.95 -12.63
N ILE A 58 -6.33 -10.83 -12.86
CA ILE A 58 -6.47 -12.06 -12.08
C ILE A 58 -5.71 -13.15 -12.82
N LEU A 59 -4.68 -13.66 -12.16
CA LEU A 59 -3.76 -14.64 -12.71
C LEU A 59 -4.06 -15.98 -12.09
N TRP A 60 -5.06 -16.65 -12.66
CA TRP A 60 -5.32 -18.06 -12.37
C TRP A 60 -4.14 -18.87 -12.87
N HIS A 61 -3.32 -19.35 -11.95
CA HIS A 61 -2.28 -20.31 -12.29
C HIS A 61 -2.96 -21.67 -12.41
N GLU A 62 -2.71 -22.37 -13.51
CA GLU A 62 -3.23 -23.74 -13.71
C GLU A 62 -2.65 -24.77 -12.72
N ALA A 63 -1.70 -24.36 -11.87
CA ALA A 63 -1.11 -25.23 -10.87
C ALA A 63 -2.04 -25.27 -9.65
N PRO A 64 -2.69 -26.42 -9.35
CA PRO A 64 -3.48 -26.53 -8.13
C PRO A 64 -2.58 -26.29 -6.94
N ALA A 65 -3.06 -25.51 -5.97
CA ALA A 65 -2.39 -25.39 -4.69
C ALA A 65 -2.10 -26.80 -4.14
N VAL A 66 -0.92 -26.96 -3.53
CA VAL A 66 -0.39 -28.22 -3.01
C VAL A 66 -1.11 -28.59 -1.70
N CYS A 67 -2.44 -28.64 -1.76
CA CYS A 67 -3.36 -29.03 -0.69
C CYS A 67 -3.80 -30.48 -0.82
N ALA A 68 -2.99 -31.30 -1.52
CA ALA A 68 -3.23 -32.73 -1.66
C ALA A 68 -2.86 -33.45 -0.34
N GLY A 69 -3.85 -33.67 0.52
CA GLY A 69 -3.71 -34.47 1.73
C GLY A 69 -5.01 -34.55 2.52
N ASP A 70 -5.23 -35.69 3.18
CA ASP A 70 -6.42 -35.97 3.99
C ASP A 70 -6.31 -35.38 5.42
N ASP A 71 -5.57 -34.29 5.59
CA ASP A 71 -5.39 -33.68 6.89
C ASP A 71 -6.74 -33.13 7.39
N GLU A 72 -7.12 -33.49 8.61
CA GLU A 72 -8.38 -33.06 9.24
C GLU A 72 -8.49 -31.52 9.41
N LEU A 73 -7.42 -30.78 9.06
CA LEU A 73 -7.32 -29.32 9.12
C LEU A 73 -7.56 -28.64 7.76
N ASN A 74 -7.79 -29.41 6.68
CA ASN A 74 -8.03 -28.87 5.35
C ASN A 74 -9.53 -28.59 5.14
N ASP A 75 -9.87 -27.31 4.94
CA ASP A 75 -11.24 -26.86 4.62
C ASP A 75 -11.51 -26.87 3.10
N CYS A 76 -10.47 -27.03 2.28
CA CYS A 76 -10.54 -27.15 0.82
C CYS A 76 -9.40 -28.05 0.32
N ALA A 77 -9.59 -28.66 -0.84
CA ALA A 77 -8.57 -29.43 -1.56
C ALA A 77 -8.13 -28.73 -2.85
N GLU A 78 -9.03 -28.00 -3.50
CA GLU A 78 -8.76 -27.24 -4.73
C GLU A 78 -9.53 -25.91 -4.77
N ASP A 79 -9.14 -25.00 -5.67
CA ASP A 79 -9.77 -23.68 -5.79
C ASP A 79 -11.28 -23.75 -6.05
N ALA A 80 -11.73 -24.82 -6.71
CA ALA A 80 -13.15 -25.04 -6.98
C ALA A 80 -13.98 -25.31 -5.72
N ASP A 81 -13.36 -25.72 -4.60
CA ASP A 81 -14.03 -25.85 -3.31
C ASP A 81 -14.32 -24.49 -2.66
N CYS A 82 -13.69 -23.42 -3.14
CA CYS A 82 -13.79 -22.07 -2.59
C CYS A 82 -14.76 -21.20 -3.39
N ASP A 83 -16.03 -21.60 -3.40
CA ASP A 83 -17.10 -21.00 -4.21
C ASP A 83 -17.97 -19.97 -3.45
N GLU A 84 -17.67 -19.69 -2.18
CA GLU A 84 -18.47 -18.78 -1.36
C GLU A 84 -18.37 -17.32 -1.79
N ALA A 85 -17.29 -16.95 -2.49
CA ALA A 85 -17.12 -15.64 -3.10
C ALA A 85 -16.25 -15.72 -4.37
N GLU A 86 -16.31 -14.66 -5.18
CA GLU A 86 -15.46 -14.56 -6.37
C GLU A 86 -13.97 -14.55 -5.98
N HIS A 87 -13.14 -15.10 -6.85
CA HIS A 87 -11.68 -15.13 -6.67
C HIS A 87 -11.21 -15.92 -5.44
N GLY A 88 -11.98 -16.92 -5.03
CA GLY A 88 -11.58 -17.92 -4.05
C GLY A 88 -10.45 -18.80 -4.58
N ILE A 89 -9.45 -19.04 -3.72
CA ILE A 89 -8.44 -20.07 -3.93
C ILE A 89 -8.33 -20.93 -2.68
N CYS A 90 -7.93 -22.16 -2.86
CA CYS A 90 -7.50 -23.00 -1.76
C CYS A 90 -6.02 -22.76 -1.50
N ASP A 91 -5.65 -22.25 -0.31
CA ASP A 91 -4.25 -21.94 0.00
C ASP A 91 -3.85 -22.43 1.39
N VAL A 92 -2.54 -22.62 1.58
CA VAL A 92 -1.97 -23.03 2.85
C VAL A 92 -2.06 -21.87 3.83
N ARG A 93 -2.66 -22.14 5.00
CA ARG A 93 -2.77 -21.13 6.07
C ARG A 93 -1.43 -21.00 6.80
N PRO A 94 -1.11 -19.82 7.36
CA PRO A 94 0.10 -19.64 8.18
C PRO A 94 0.21 -20.61 9.37
N ALA A 95 -0.92 -21.11 9.89
CA ALA A 95 -0.98 -22.07 10.99
C ALA A 95 -0.93 -23.55 10.53
N GLY A 96 -0.75 -23.82 9.23
CA GLY A 96 -0.89 -25.14 8.64
C GLY A 96 -2.31 -25.47 8.19
N GLY A 97 -2.45 -26.54 7.40
CA GLY A 97 -3.68 -26.90 6.72
C GLY A 97 -4.01 -25.97 5.55
N CYS A 98 -5.04 -26.34 4.80
CA CYS A 98 -5.54 -25.58 3.67
C CYS A 98 -6.88 -24.94 3.98
N GLY A 99 -7.11 -23.78 3.40
CA GLY A 99 -8.42 -23.16 3.47
C GLY A 99 -8.65 -22.11 2.42
N CYS A 100 -9.91 -21.78 2.24
CA CYS A 100 -10.32 -20.80 1.26
C CYS A 100 -9.85 -19.40 1.63
N SER A 101 -9.23 -18.75 0.66
CA SER A 101 -8.81 -17.36 0.73
C SER A 101 -9.34 -16.62 -0.48
N TYR A 102 -9.98 -15.49 -0.22
CA TYR A 102 -10.65 -14.68 -1.23
C TYR A 102 -9.85 -13.41 -1.48
N GLY A 103 -9.63 -13.10 -2.76
CA GLY A 103 -8.92 -11.88 -3.17
C GLY A 103 -9.87 -10.84 -3.73
N CYS A 104 -9.31 -9.89 -4.45
CA CYS A 104 -10.06 -8.84 -5.14
C CYS A 104 -9.52 -8.62 -6.55
N ALA A 105 -10.40 -8.18 -7.44
CA ALA A 105 -10.08 -7.65 -8.76
C ALA A 105 -10.21 -6.12 -8.78
N SER A 106 -11.02 -5.55 -7.90
CA SER A 106 -11.31 -4.13 -7.80
C SER A 106 -11.57 -3.72 -6.35
N ASP A 107 -11.60 -2.42 -6.07
CA ASP A 107 -11.93 -1.91 -4.73
C ASP A 107 -13.35 -2.28 -4.29
N ASP A 108 -14.26 -2.48 -5.25
CA ASP A 108 -15.66 -2.85 -4.98
C ASP A 108 -15.80 -4.27 -4.41
N ASP A 109 -14.79 -5.13 -4.60
CA ASP A 109 -14.74 -6.47 -4.01
C ASP A 109 -14.34 -6.43 -2.53
N CYS A 110 -13.80 -5.29 -2.08
CA CYS A 110 -13.33 -5.11 -0.73
C CYS A 110 -14.40 -4.49 0.18
N SER A 111 -14.34 -4.86 1.47
CA SER A 111 -15.21 -4.23 2.47
C SER A 111 -14.90 -2.74 2.64
N ALA A 112 -15.80 -1.98 3.28
CA ALA A 112 -15.56 -0.58 3.56
C ALA A 112 -14.20 -0.35 4.26
N PHE A 113 -13.55 0.77 3.93
CA PHE A 113 -12.19 1.13 4.39
C PHE A 113 -11.08 0.17 3.94
N HIS A 114 -11.32 -0.58 2.88
CA HIS A 114 -10.31 -1.38 2.21
C HIS A 114 -10.23 -1.03 0.73
N ALA A 115 -9.09 -1.30 0.12
CA ALA A 115 -8.87 -1.17 -1.31
C ALA A 115 -8.07 -2.35 -1.83
N CYS A 116 -8.21 -2.64 -3.11
CA CYS A 116 -7.57 -3.76 -3.75
C CYS A 116 -6.15 -3.43 -4.18
N VAL A 117 -5.17 -4.13 -3.61
CA VAL A 117 -3.78 -4.06 -4.05
C VAL A 117 -3.49 -5.24 -4.96
N CYS A 118 -3.19 -4.96 -6.23
CA CYS A 118 -2.88 -6.00 -7.19
C CYS A 118 -1.62 -6.77 -6.80
N GLY A 119 -1.69 -8.09 -6.98
CA GLY A 119 -0.61 -9.02 -6.71
C GLY A 119 -0.83 -10.31 -7.49
N THR A 120 0.06 -11.27 -7.28
CA THR A 120 0.00 -12.57 -7.93
C THR A 120 -0.27 -13.64 -6.87
N PRO A 121 -1.28 -14.52 -7.04
CA PRO A 121 -2.14 -14.70 -8.22
C PRO A 121 -3.31 -13.71 -8.34
N ARG A 122 -3.64 -12.97 -7.28
CA ARG A 122 -4.79 -12.05 -7.24
C ARG A 122 -4.50 -10.85 -6.36
N GLY A 123 -5.37 -9.85 -6.44
CA GLY A 123 -5.31 -8.71 -5.53
C GLY A 123 -5.68 -9.10 -4.09
N VAL A 124 -5.19 -8.32 -3.14
CA VAL A 124 -5.50 -8.46 -1.71
C VAL A 124 -6.14 -7.18 -1.22
N CYS A 125 -7.25 -7.32 -0.49
CA CYS A 125 -7.88 -6.19 0.18
C CYS A 125 -7.01 -5.73 1.36
N VAL A 126 -6.47 -4.52 1.27
CA VAL A 126 -5.71 -3.90 2.34
C VAL A 126 -6.50 -2.79 2.99
N VAL A 127 -6.24 -2.52 4.27
CA VAL A 127 -6.82 -1.36 4.95
C VAL A 127 -6.41 -0.09 4.21
N ALA A 128 -7.34 0.83 4.03
CA ALA A 128 -7.14 2.02 3.21
C ALA A 128 -7.82 3.24 3.85
N SER A 129 -7.05 4.30 4.07
CA SER A 129 -7.60 5.63 4.39
C SER A 129 -7.77 6.52 3.15
N CYS A 130 -7.31 6.05 2.00
CA CYS A 130 -7.45 6.63 0.67
C CYS A 130 -7.50 5.50 -0.36
N THR A 131 -8.24 5.68 -1.44
CA THR A 131 -8.29 4.73 -2.58
C THR A 131 -7.44 5.22 -3.75
N THR A 132 -7.31 6.54 -3.91
CA THR A 132 -6.47 7.19 -4.92
C THR A 132 -5.83 8.47 -4.37
N ASP A 133 -4.87 9.03 -5.10
CA ASP A 133 -4.28 10.34 -4.80
C ASP A 133 -5.33 11.46 -4.67
N ALA A 134 -6.46 11.35 -5.40
CA ALA A 134 -7.55 12.33 -5.34
C ALA A 134 -8.30 12.37 -4.01
N ASP A 135 -8.19 11.31 -3.18
CA ASP A 135 -8.78 11.27 -1.84
C ASP A 135 -7.93 12.03 -0.81
N CYS A 136 -6.70 12.37 -1.16
CA CYS A 136 -5.76 13.06 -0.29
C CYS A 136 -5.87 14.59 -0.44
N HIS A 137 -5.41 15.33 0.57
CA HIS A 137 -5.31 16.79 0.49
C HIS A 137 -4.44 17.23 -0.70
N GLU A 138 -4.67 18.45 -1.21
CA GLU A 138 -4.03 18.96 -2.43
C GLU A 138 -2.51 18.67 -2.45
N SER A 139 -2.06 17.98 -3.51
CA SER A 139 -0.66 17.58 -3.74
C SER A 139 -0.10 16.48 -2.83
N SER A 140 -0.94 15.78 -2.06
CA SER A 140 -0.55 14.57 -1.33
C SER A 140 -0.83 13.31 -2.16
N LEU A 141 -0.04 12.25 -1.91
CA LEU A 141 -0.14 10.96 -2.60
C LEU A 141 -0.76 9.91 -1.70
N CYS A 142 -1.60 9.04 -2.26
CA CYS A 142 -2.11 7.85 -1.59
C CYS A 142 -1.09 6.73 -1.71
N VAL A 143 -0.30 6.54 -0.64
CA VAL A 143 0.88 5.68 -0.67
C VAL A 143 0.60 4.34 -0.02
N LEU A 144 1.07 3.28 -0.67
CA LEU A 144 1.07 1.93 -0.13
C LEU A 144 2.23 1.80 0.86
N SER A 145 1.92 1.56 2.14
CA SER A 145 2.95 1.23 3.12
C SER A 145 3.55 -0.14 2.81
N ARG A 146 4.83 -0.29 3.14
CA ARG A 146 5.47 -1.60 3.17
C ARG A 146 4.81 -2.48 4.25
N THR A 147 4.82 -3.79 4.05
CA THR A 147 4.65 -4.75 5.15
C THR A 147 5.79 -4.57 6.16
N ASP A 148 5.44 -4.43 7.43
CA ASP A 148 6.43 -4.36 8.49
C ASP A 148 7.20 -5.70 8.56
N PRO A 149 8.55 -5.71 8.47
CA PRO A 149 9.34 -6.93 8.55
C PRO A 149 9.46 -7.50 9.97
N CYS A 150 8.95 -6.81 11.01
CA CYS A 150 8.91 -7.36 12.36
C CYS A 150 8.00 -8.61 12.46
N GLU A 151 8.24 -9.48 13.45
CA GLU A 151 7.38 -10.65 13.69
C GLU A 151 5.96 -10.21 14.07
N GLY A 152 4.94 -10.73 13.37
CA GLY A 152 3.56 -10.24 13.48
C GLY A 152 3.34 -8.88 12.82
N GLY A 153 4.24 -8.49 11.90
CA GLY A 153 4.24 -7.22 11.21
C GLY A 153 2.89 -6.81 10.65
N THR A 154 2.64 -5.50 10.68
CA THR A 154 1.38 -4.95 10.17
C THR A 154 1.31 -5.16 8.66
N PRO A 155 0.19 -5.68 8.13
CA PRO A 155 0.00 -5.81 6.68
C PRO A 155 0.13 -4.43 6.02
N PRO A 156 0.48 -4.40 4.72
CA PRO A 156 0.56 -3.14 3.98
C PRO A 156 -0.82 -2.47 4.01
N ARG A 157 -0.84 -1.13 3.98
CA ARG A 157 -2.07 -0.34 3.97
C ARG A 157 -1.89 0.92 3.12
N LEU A 158 -2.99 1.45 2.59
CA LEU A 158 -2.98 2.71 1.85
C LEU A 158 -3.23 3.88 2.80
N SER A 159 -2.36 4.89 2.76
CA SER A 159 -2.59 6.14 3.47
C SER A 159 -2.00 7.34 2.74
N CYS A 160 -2.67 8.48 2.89
CA CYS A 160 -2.17 9.74 2.38
C CYS A 160 -0.83 10.09 3.01
N LEU A 161 0.08 10.65 2.22
CA LEU A 161 1.23 11.35 2.75
C LEU A 161 0.79 12.58 3.54
N THR A 162 1.51 12.90 4.60
CA THR A 162 1.26 14.12 5.36
C THR A 162 2.54 14.88 5.58
N THR A 163 2.44 16.17 5.85
CA THR A 163 3.59 16.99 6.25
C THR A 163 4.17 16.59 7.61
N ARG A 164 3.51 15.68 8.34
CA ARG A 164 4.02 15.09 9.58
C ARG A 164 4.91 13.88 9.33
N ASP A 165 4.89 13.30 8.13
CA ASP A 165 5.73 12.15 7.78
C ASP A 165 7.21 12.55 7.87
N GLN A 166 7.97 11.78 8.64
CA GLN A 166 9.41 12.01 8.85
C GLN A 166 10.27 11.28 7.82
N CYS A 167 9.69 10.30 7.13
CA CYS A 167 10.33 9.48 6.11
C CYS A 167 9.29 9.11 5.06
N LEU A 168 9.75 8.85 3.84
CA LEU A 168 8.94 8.30 2.76
C LEU A 168 9.32 6.85 2.47
N THR A 169 10.59 6.52 2.70
CA THR A 169 11.22 5.25 2.34
C THR A 169 12.25 4.87 3.39
N ASP A 170 12.66 3.60 3.42
CA ASP A 170 13.70 3.13 4.35
C ASP A 170 15.05 3.83 4.14
N ALA A 171 15.31 4.37 2.94
CA ALA A 171 16.53 5.13 2.65
C ALA A 171 16.59 6.48 3.38
N ASP A 172 15.44 7.00 3.85
CA ASP A 172 15.38 8.22 4.65
C ASP A 172 15.73 7.95 6.13
N CYS A 173 15.85 6.69 6.52
CA CYS A 173 16.04 6.24 7.89
C CYS A 173 17.43 5.61 8.06
N ASP A 174 18.37 6.32 8.68
CA ASP A 174 19.74 5.85 8.95
C ASP A 174 19.75 4.51 9.74
N ALA A 175 19.83 3.37 9.03
CA ALA A 175 19.75 2.02 9.59
C ALA A 175 18.45 1.70 10.36
N ALA A 176 17.35 2.39 10.01
CA ALA A 176 16.01 2.18 10.55
C ALA A 176 15.01 1.91 9.40
N LEU A 177 13.77 1.58 9.75
CA LEU A 177 12.69 1.35 8.79
C LEU A 177 11.73 2.53 8.79
N CYS A 178 11.21 2.88 7.62
CA CYS A 178 10.14 3.85 7.52
C CYS A 178 8.80 3.16 7.72
N VAL A 179 8.26 3.25 8.94
CA VAL A 179 7.04 2.55 9.35
C VAL A 179 5.89 3.53 9.48
N LEU A 180 4.73 3.16 8.96
CA LEU A 180 3.49 3.90 9.16
C LEU A 180 2.93 3.59 10.56
N GLY A 181 2.92 4.58 11.44
CA GLY A 181 2.35 4.50 12.78
C GLY A 181 0.82 4.41 12.75
N ILE A 182 0.24 3.99 13.88
CA ILE A 182 -1.23 3.91 14.07
C ILE A 182 -1.94 5.26 13.96
N ASP A 183 -1.20 6.36 14.11
CA ASP A 183 -1.66 7.74 13.97
C ASP A 183 -1.65 8.23 12.51
N GLY A 184 -1.33 7.33 11.58
CA GLY A 184 -1.26 7.59 10.15
C GLY A 184 -0.03 8.37 9.71
N VAL A 185 1.02 8.44 10.54
CA VAL A 185 2.27 9.14 10.24
C VAL A 185 3.41 8.16 10.04
N ARG A 186 4.25 8.42 9.02
CA ARG A 186 5.47 7.64 8.78
C ARG A 186 6.61 8.16 9.65
N THR A 187 7.25 7.25 10.38
CA THR A 187 8.36 7.56 11.28
C THR A 187 9.47 6.54 11.13
N CYS A 188 10.72 6.98 11.32
CA CYS A 188 11.85 6.07 11.33
C CYS A 188 11.87 5.26 12.63
N GLN A 189 11.65 3.96 12.51
CA GLN A 189 11.63 3.03 13.62
C GLN A 189 12.87 2.14 13.56
N GLY A 190 13.65 2.12 14.65
CA GLY A 190 14.84 1.28 14.74
C GLY A 190 14.49 -0.21 14.68
N LEU A 191 15.32 -1.00 13.99
CA LEU A 191 15.15 -2.45 13.85
C LEU A 191 15.17 -3.21 15.19
N GLU A 192 15.76 -2.62 16.24
CA GLU A 192 15.77 -3.20 17.59
C GLU A 192 14.36 -3.38 18.16
N LEU A 193 13.39 -2.58 17.70
CA LEU A 193 11.98 -2.71 18.11
C LEU A 193 11.26 -3.89 17.43
N CYS A 194 11.83 -4.47 16.37
CA CYS A 194 11.31 -5.69 15.75
C CYS A 194 11.63 -6.95 16.55
N VAL A 195 12.59 -6.88 17.46
CA VAL A 195 12.92 -8.00 18.34
C VAL A 195 12.07 -7.82 19.58
N SER A 196 10.79 -8.18 19.50
CA SER A 196 10.00 -8.38 20.71
C SER A 196 10.78 -9.37 21.57
N THR A 197 11.37 -8.91 22.68
CA THR A 197 11.91 -9.83 23.67
C THR A 197 10.77 -10.80 24.00
N PRO A 198 10.97 -12.13 23.86
CA PRO A 198 9.91 -13.08 24.13
C PRO A 198 9.30 -12.75 25.49
N VAL A 199 7.98 -12.54 25.51
CA VAL A 199 7.26 -12.29 26.76
C VAL A 199 7.49 -13.53 27.64
N PRO A 200 8.14 -13.42 28.81
CA PRO A 200 8.45 -14.56 29.65
C PRO A 200 7.21 -15.22 30.25
#